data_AF-A0A0D8IB49-F1
#
_entry.id   AF-A0A0D8IB49-F1
#
_cell.length_a   1.000
_cell.length_b   1.000
_cell.length_c   1.000
_cell.angle_alpha   90.00
_cell.angle_beta   90.00
_cell.angle_gamma   90.00
#
_symmetry.space_group_name_H-M   'P 1'
#
loop_
_entity.id
_entity.type
_entity.pdbx_description
1 polymer ?
#
loop_
_entity_poly.entity_id
_entity_poly.type
_entity_poly.pdbx_seq_one_letter_code
_entity_poly.pdbx_strand_id
1 'polypeptide(L)'
;MAKRKLDIDFPDETTIESQIQKIIYEGIKPKESFYGYLRNMYLRIGLRHLFHDATEIAFTIFVTVSILVFLSIGAVEKLWGNEGSIYTFVFISSPLLYLAMALVSFVNTKFNDTYDLEMTCKYNIYQLAAFRMLVFSIFSIVANTLIVYLVTMIYQQLDFLTAFMISTTSLFVFSVMFLYGMIKINKPFTKHFLVGGWLSVNLLLMVFSREFYNVLLINIPVYVYLAIIVGCIYIYIKNLKKLILSRNLGGVI
;
A
#
# COMPACT_ATOMS: atom_id res chain seq x y z
N MET A 1 36.98 -50.08 -45.81
CA MET A 1 36.35 -49.86 -44.49
C MET A 1 34.85 -49.69 -44.68
N ALA A 2 34.05 -50.66 -44.24
CA ALA A 2 32.58 -50.58 -44.36
C ALA A 2 32.03 -49.57 -43.34
N LYS A 3 31.30 -48.54 -43.80
CA LYS A 3 30.55 -47.62 -42.94
C LYS A 3 29.46 -48.42 -42.22
N ARG A 4 29.63 -48.65 -40.91
CA ARG A 4 28.52 -49.10 -40.05
C ARG A 4 27.44 -48.02 -40.10
N LYS A 5 26.29 -48.35 -40.69
CA LYS A 5 25.06 -47.57 -40.48
C LYS A 5 24.70 -47.74 -39.01
N LEU A 6 24.81 -46.66 -38.24
CA LEU A 6 24.19 -46.58 -36.91
C LEU A 6 22.68 -46.62 -37.15
N ASP A 7 22.06 -47.74 -36.80
CA ASP A 7 20.62 -47.86 -36.74
C ASP A 7 20.18 -47.09 -35.49
N ILE A 8 19.58 -45.92 -35.72
CA ILE A 8 19.09 -45.06 -34.64
C ILE A 8 17.65 -45.47 -34.43
N ASP A 9 17.41 -46.21 -33.35
CA ASP A 9 16.07 -46.65 -32.98
C ASP A 9 15.21 -45.41 -32.67
N PHE A 10 14.19 -45.19 -33.50
CA PHE A 10 13.32 -44.02 -33.37
C PHE A 10 12.30 -44.33 -32.27
N PRO A 11 12.12 -43.45 -31.28
CA PRO A 11 11.21 -43.73 -30.17
C PRO A 11 9.77 -43.92 -30.69
N ASP A 12 9.07 -44.87 -30.09
CA ASP A 12 7.66 -45.15 -30.37
C ASP A 12 6.78 -43.91 -30.13
N GLU A 13 5.66 -43.80 -30.85
CA GLU A 13 4.73 -42.64 -30.77
C GLU A 13 4.27 -42.39 -29.33
N THR A 14 4.05 -43.45 -28.56
CA THR A 14 3.69 -43.37 -27.14
C THR A 14 4.78 -42.69 -26.29
N THR A 15 6.05 -42.94 -26.62
CA THR A 15 7.20 -42.36 -25.95
C THR A 15 7.33 -40.88 -26.31
N ILE A 16 7.08 -40.54 -27.58
CA ILE A 16 7.08 -39.16 -28.08
C ILE A 16 6.00 -38.33 -27.38
N GLU A 17 4.76 -38.81 -27.32
CA GLU A 17 3.67 -38.10 -26.64
C GLU A 17 3.95 -37.90 -25.14
N SER A 18 4.50 -38.92 -24.47
CA SER A 18 4.86 -38.82 -23.05
C SER A 18 5.94 -37.76 -22.80
N GLN A 19 6.93 -37.66 -23.70
CA GLN A 19 8.01 -36.67 -23.63
C GLN A 19 7.48 -35.27 -23.91
N ILE A 20 6.57 -35.11 -24.89
CA ILE A 20 5.90 -33.84 -25.18
C ILE A 20 5.11 -33.36 -23.96
N GLN A 21 4.29 -34.22 -23.35
CA GLN A 21 3.54 -33.85 -22.16
C GLN A 21 4.46 -33.51 -20.98
N LYS A 22 5.56 -34.24 -20.82
CA LYS A 22 6.57 -33.96 -19.79
C LYS A 22 7.24 -32.60 -20.02
N ILE A 23 7.63 -32.27 -21.25
CA ILE A 23 8.22 -30.97 -21.61
C ILE A 23 7.21 -29.84 -21.37
N ILE A 24 5.94 -30.04 -21.72
CA ILE A 24 4.88 -29.05 -21.46
C ILE A 24 4.69 -28.86 -19.96
N TYR A 25 4.65 -29.95 -19.19
CA TYR A 25 4.47 -29.89 -17.74
C TYR A 25 5.66 -29.25 -17.03
N GLU A 26 6.89 -29.58 -17.43
CA GLU A 26 8.13 -28.99 -16.88
C GLU A 26 8.35 -27.55 -17.37
N GLY A 27 7.87 -27.21 -18.57
CA GLY A 27 7.96 -25.87 -19.16
C GLY A 27 6.93 -24.88 -18.60
N ILE A 28 5.76 -25.35 -18.16
CA ILE A 28 4.74 -24.50 -17.52
C ILE A 28 5.09 -24.36 -16.04
N LYS A 29 5.74 -23.24 -15.69
CA LYS A 29 5.92 -22.86 -14.28
C LYS A 29 4.56 -22.83 -13.58
N PRO A 30 4.37 -23.51 -12.43
CA PRO A 30 3.11 -23.50 -11.71
C PRO A 30 2.74 -22.05 -11.34
N LYS A 31 1.47 -21.68 -11.53
CA LYS A 31 0.96 -20.36 -11.14
C LYS A 31 1.13 -20.21 -9.63
N GLU A 32 2.13 -19.42 -9.21
CA GLU A 32 2.31 -19.13 -7.79
C GLU A 32 1.05 -18.46 -7.22
N SER A 33 0.64 -18.88 -6.02
CA SER A 33 -0.42 -18.18 -5.30
C SER A 33 0.03 -16.75 -4.98
N PHE A 34 -0.91 -15.80 -4.91
CA PHE A 34 -0.58 -14.40 -4.61
C PHE A 34 0.24 -14.23 -3.31
N TYR A 35 -0.14 -15.00 -2.27
CA TYR A 35 0.60 -15.03 -1.00
C TYR A 35 1.98 -15.68 -1.13
N GLY A 36 2.08 -16.77 -1.89
CA GLY A 36 3.36 -17.42 -2.19
C GLY A 36 4.31 -16.48 -2.94
N TYR A 37 3.78 -15.74 -3.91
CA TYR A 37 4.51 -14.73 -4.66
C TYR A 37 5.01 -13.59 -3.76
N LEU A 38 4.15 -13.02 -2.90
CA LEU A 38 4.56 -11.99 -1.93
C LEU A 38 5.63 -12.50 -0.96
N ARG A 39 5.47 -13.73 -0.44
CA ARG A 39 6.45 -14.36 0.45
C ARG A 39 7.78 -14.60 -0.26
N ASN A 40 7.75 -15.12 -1.49
CA ASN A 40 8.94 -15.35 -2.30
C ASN A 40 9.66 -14.04 -2.62
N MET A 41 8.91 -12.96 -2.87
CA MET A 41 9.46 -11.65 -3.11
C MET A 41 10.10 -11.07 -1.83
N TYR A 42 9.45 -11.20 -0.69
CA TYR A 42 10.03 -10.84 0.61
C TYR A 42 11.32 -11.61 0.91
N LEU A 43 11.33 -12.92 0.70
CA LEU A 43 12.49 -13.79 0.97
C LEU A 43 13.66 -13.53 0.01
N ARG A 44 13.39 -13.22 -1.26
CA ARG A 44 14.44 -13.04 -2.29
C ARG A 44 15.00 -11.63 -2.33
N ILE A 45 14.18 -10.61 -2.09
CA ILE A 45 14.61 -9.20 -2.11
C ILE A 45 15.12 -8.81 -0.71
N GLY A 46 14.49 -9.31 0.35
CA GLY A 46 14.77 -8.89 1.72
C GLY A 46 14.31 -7.45 2.01
N LEU A 47 14.02 -7.16 3.27
CA LEU A 47 13.61 -5.80 3.70
C LEU A 47 14.67 -4.74 3.40
N ARG A 48 15.95 -5.13 3.40
CA ARG A 48 17.08 -4.22 3.20
C ARG A 48 17.19 -3.66 1.78
N HIS A 49 16.76 -4.41 0.75
CA HIS A 49 16.77 -3.90 -0.63
C HIS A 49 15.41 -3.30 -1.02
N LEU A 50 14.34 -3.69 -0.32
CA LEU A 50 13.07 -2.98 -0.44
C LEU A 50 13.18 -1.54 0.08
N PHE A 51 13.94 -1.39 1.17
CA PHE A 51 14.27 -0.14 1.84
C PHE A 51 15.76 0.12 1.75
N HIS A 52 16.28 0.25 0.52
CA HIS A 52 17.64 0.75 0.30
C HIS A 52 17.89 2.01 1.16
N ASP A 53 16.84 2.83 1.35
CA ASP A 53 16.85 4.04 2.16
C ASP A 53 16.03 3.87 3.46
N ALA A 54 16.23 2.78 4.19
CA ALA A 54 15.56 2.54 5.48
C ALA A 54 15.75 3.70 6.48
N THR A 55 16.91 4.36 6.42
CA THR A 55 17.23 5.57 7.20
C THR A 55 16.35 6.75 6.79
N GLU A 56 16.14 6.99 5.51
CA GLU A 56 15.28 8.07 5.02
C GLU A 56 13.81 7.82 5.35
N ILE A 57 13.37 6.57 5.31
CA ILE A 57 12.02 6.19 5.72
C ILE A 57 11.84 6.38 7.22
N ALA A 58 12.79 5.92 8.03
CA ALA A 58 12.77 6.12 9.47
C ALA A 58 12.77 7.62 9.83
N PHE A 59 13.60 8.41 9.16
CA PHE A 59 13.64 9.86 9.31
C PHE A 59 12.32 10.52 8.89
N THR A 60 11.73 10.10 7.77
CA THR A 60 10.45 10.60 7.28
C THR A 60 9.32 10.30 8.27
N ILE A 61 9.28 9.08 8.81
CA ILE A 61 8.32 8.69 9.85
C ILE A 61 8.53 9.59 11.06
N PHE A 62 9.76 9.72 11.54
CA PHE A 62 10.07 10.53 12.72
C PHE A 62 9.65 12.00 12.55
N VAL A 63 10.01 12.62 11.42
CA VAL A 63 9.65 14.01 11.11
C VAL A 63 8.13 14.16 10.98
N THR A 64 7.47 13.27 10.25
CA THR A 64 6.02 13.35 10.03
C THR A 64 5.26 13.15 11.33
N VAL A 65 5.64 12.17 12.15
CA VAL A 65 5.05 11.95 13.49
C VAL A 65 5.29 13.17 14.37
N SER A 66 6.50 13.73 14.38
CA SER A 66 6.83 14.90 15.18
C SER A 66 5.99 16.12 14.79
N ILE A 67 5.81 16.36 13.49
CA ILE A 67 4.95 17.43 12.97
C ILE A 67 3.50 17.19 13.38
N LEU A 68 2.99 15.96 13.24
CA LEU A 68 1.61 15.63 13.61
C LEU A 68 1.35 15.81 15.12
N VAL A 69 2.29 15.38 15.97
CA VAL A 69 2.20 15.58 17.42
C VAL A 69 2.27 17.06 17.76
N PHE A 70 3.20 17.83 17.17
CA PHE A 70 3.29 19.27 17.38
C PHE A 70 2.01 20.01 16.97
N LEU A 71 1.45 19.67 15.80
CA LEU A 71 0.18 20.20 15.32
C LEU A 71 -0.98 19.80 16.25
N SER A 72 -0.97 18.58 16.79
CA SER A 72 -2.01 18.13 17.73
C SER A 72 -2.01 18.94 19.03
N ILE A 73 -0.84 19.34 19.53
CA ILE A 73 -0.72 20.16 20.74
C ILE A 73 -1.16 21.60 20.44
N GLY A 74 -0.64 22.22 19.38
CA GLY A 74 -0.92 23.62 19.05
C GLY A 74 -2.33 23.89 18.48
N ALA A 75 -2.93 22.94 17.78
CA ALA A 75 -4.28 23.10 17.21
C ALA A 75 -5.39 22.91 18.26
N VAL A 76 -5.16 22.05 19.26
CA VAL A 76 -6.12 21.82 20.35
C VAL A 76 -6.25 23.04 21.24
N GLU A 77 -5.14 23.73 21.57
CA GLU A 77 -5.18 24.94 22.38
C GLU A 77 -5.93 26.12 21.72
N LYS A 78 -5.86 26.25 20.38
CA LYS A 78 -6.28 27.48 19.69
C LYS A 78 -7.59 27.39 18.92
N LEU A 79 -7.97 26.21 18.40
CA LEU A 79 -9.12 26.07 17.50
C LEU A 79 -10.22 25.19 18.09
N TRP A 80 -9.89 24.26 18.99
CA TRP A 80 -10.64 23.00 19.17
C TRP A 80 -10.96 22.67 20.64
N GLY A 81 -11.73 23.52 21.31
CA GLY A 81 -12.22 23.30 22.68
C GLY A 81 -13.36 22.29 22.86
N ASN A 82 -13.59 21.37 21.90
CA ASN A 82 -14.68 20.38 21.98
C ASN A 82 -14.18 19.01 21.47
N GLU A 83 -14.52 17.92 22.18
CA GLU A 83 -14.03 16.55 21.96
C GLU A 83 -14.14 16.08 20.50
N GLY A 84 -15.24 16.44 19.82
CA GLY A 84 -15.47 16.13 18.41
C GLY A 84 -14.39 16.66 17.45
N SER A 85 -13.73 17.75 17.81
CA SER A 85 -12.72 18.37 16.97
C SER A 85 -11.40 17.59 16.95
N ILE A 86 -11.12 16.81 18.00
CA ILE A 86 -9.92 15.97 18.06
C ILE A 86 -10.09 14.73 17.16
N TYR A 87 -11.28 14.13 17.13
CA TYR A 87 -11.60 13.04 16.19
C TYR A 87 -11.47 13.47 14.73
N THR A 88 -11.93 14.69 14.41
CA THR A 88 -11.74 15.32 13.09
C THR A 88 -10.26 15.46 12.72
N PHE A 89 -9.43 15.93 13.66
CA PHE A 89 -7.99 16.04 13.42
C PHE A 89 -7.32 14.70 13.18
N VAL A 90 -7.66 13.69 13.99
CA VAL A 90 -7.14 12.33 13.83
C VAL A 90 -7.54 11.78 12.46
N PHE A 91 -8.79 11.99 12.02
CA PHE A 91 -9.25 11.54 10.71
C PHE A 91 -8.45 12.18 9.56
N ILE A 92 -8.19 13.49 9.61
CA ILE A 92 -7.47 14.21 8.54
C ILE A 92 -5.98 13.86 8.54
N SER A 93 -5.37 13.73 9.72
CA SER A 93 -3.94 13.51 9.86
C SER A 93 -3.49 12.08 9.57
N SER A 94 -4.37 11.09 9.81
CA SER A 94 -4.01 9.66 9.70
C SER A 94 -3.40 9.25 8.34
N PRO A 95 -3.93 9.72 7.18
CA PRO A 95 -3.38 9.37 5.88
C PRO A 95 -2.08 10.11 5.53
N LEU A 96 -1.73 11.19 6.23
CA LEU A 96 -0.54 11.99 5.94
C LEU A 96 0.76 11.19 6.11
N LEU A 97 0.81 10.29 7.09
CA LEU A 97 1.94 9.38 7.28
C LEU A 97 2.13 8.43 6.09
N TYR A 98 1.04 7.80 5.66
CA TYR A 98 1.07 6.92 4.48
C TYR A 98 1.49 7.69 3.23
N LEU A 99 0.97 8.90 3.06
CA LEU A 99 1.28 9.78 1.95
C LEU A 99 2.75 10.20 1.93
N ALA A 100 3.31 10.63 3.07
CA ALA A 100 4.71 11.01 3.18
C ALA A 100 5.64 9.86 2.78
N MET A 101 5.38 8.65 3.30
CA MET A 101 6.14 7.45 2.92
C MET A 101 6.00 7.11 1.44
N ALA A 102 4.77 7.17 0.89
CA ALA A 102 4.52 6.90 -0.52
C ALA A 102 5.23 7.90 -1.44
N LEU A 103 5.27 9.18 -1.06
CA LEU A 103 5.95 10.23 -1.82
C LEU A 103 7.47 10.04 -1.79
N VAL A 104 8.07 9.85 -0.61
CA VAL A 104 9.53 9.64 -0.47
C VAL A 104 9.96 8.42 -1.27
N SER A 105 9.24 7.29 -1.14
CA SER A 105 9.54 6.10 -1.92
C SER A 105 9.48 6.33 -3.43
N PHE A 106 8.52 7.12 -3.89
CA PHE A 106 8.40 7.44 -5.31
C PHE A 106 9.49 8.41 -5.80
N VAL A 107 9.79 9.42 -5.00
CA VAL A 107 10.87 10.40 -5.26
C VAL A 107 12.20 9.67 -5.36
N ASN A 108 12.53 8.80 -4.41
CA ASN A 108 13.77 8.03 -4.44
C ASN A 108 13.86 7.12 -5.66
N THR A 109 12.75 6.46 -6.03
CA THR A 109 12.70 5.64 -7.25
C THR A 109 12.96 6.47 -8.52
N LYS A 110 12.62 7.77 -8.52
CA LYS A 110 12.83 8.68 -9.65
C LYS A 110 14.23 9.31 -9.66
N PHE A 111 14.82 9.60 -8.49
CA PHE A 111 16.10 10.30 -8.39
C PHE A 111 17.31 9.37 -8.41
N ASN A 112 17.20 8.12 -7.96
CA ASN A 112 18.36 7.24 -7.82
C ASN A 112 18.76 6.49 -9.10
N ASP A 113 18.17 6.81 -10.27
CA ASP A 113 18.36 6.11 -11.56
C ASP A 113 18.34 4.57 -11.45
N THR A 114 17.75 4.05 -10.36
CA THR A 114 17.61 2.62 -10.12
C THR A 114 16.52 2.03 -11.00
N TYR A 115 15.87 2.86 -11.81
CA TYR A 115 14.89 2.46 -12.81
C TYR A 115 15.49 1.47 -13.82
N ASP A 116 16.74 1.69 -14.25
CA ASP A 116 17.42 0.83 -15.23
C ASP A 116 17.96 -0.48 -14.59
N LEU A 117 18.33 -0.44 -13.30
CA LEU A 117 18.75 -1.61 -12.51
C LEU A 117 17.56 -2.45 -11.99
N GLU A 118 16.41 -1.82 -11.71
CA GLU A 118 15.17 -2.53 -11.36
C GLU A 118 14.52 -3.16 -12.61
N MET A 119 14.70 -2.57 -13.81
CA MET A 119 14.25 -3.16 -15.08
C MET A 119 15.03 -4.40 -15.53
N THR A 120 16.23 -4.63 -14.98
CA THR A 120 17.02 -5.86 -15.22
C THR A 120 16.70 -6.97 -14.21
N CYS A 121 15.93 -6.69 -13.17
CA CYS A 121 15.51 -7.68 -12.18
C CYS A 121 14.28 -8.49 -12.64
N LYS A 122 14.17 -9.72 -12.11
CA LYS A 122 13.05 -10.66 -12.33
C LYS A 122 11.65 -10.11 -11.96
N TYR A 123 11.59 -8.98 -11.26
CA TYR A 123 10.36 -8.35 -10.77
C TYR A 123 10.19 -6.96 -11.40
N ASN A 124 8.98 -6.67 -11.87
CA ASN A 124 8.66 -5.39 -12.49
C ASN A 124 8.61 -4.26 -11.44
N ILE A 125 9.04 -3.05 -11.77
CA ILE A 125 8.98 -1.84 -10.92
C ILE A 125 7.59 -1.64 -10.29
N TYR A 126 6.52 -1.95 -11.02
CA TYR A 126 5.15 -1.86 -10.49
C TYR A 126 4.86 -2.90 -9.39
N GLN A 127 5.41 -4.12 -9.51
CA GLN A 127 5.25 -5.17 -8.50
C GLN A 127 6.01 -4.80 -7.22
N LEU A 128 7.20 -4.22 -7.37
CA LEU A 128 8.00 -3.72 -6.26
C LEU A 128 7.31 -2.53 -5.58
N ALA A 129 6.79 -1.56 -6.34
CA ALA A 129 6.05 -0.42 -5.81
C ALA A 129 4.77 -0.83 -5.07
N ALA A 130 4.02 -1.79 -5.62
CA ALA A 130 2.83 -2.35 -4.98
C ALA A 130 3.16 -2.99 -3.63
N PHE A 131 4.30 -3.68 -3.53
CA PHE A 131 4.75 -4.25 -2.29
C PHE A 131 5.25 -3.21 -1.28
N ARG A 132 6.01 -2.21 -1.74
CA ARG A 132 6.39 -1.06 -0.90
C ARG A 132 5.13 -0.40 -0.30
N MET A 133 4.07 -0.20 -1.08
CA MET A 133 2.79 0.35 -0.58
C MET A 133 2.10 -0.54 0.47
N LEU A 134 2.14 -1.87 0.30
CA LEU A 134 1.62 -2.80 1.29
C LEU A 134 2.39 -2.62 2.60
N VAL A 135 3.72 -2.64 2.53
CA VAL A 135 4.55 -2.50 3.73
C VAL A 135 4.35 -1.11 4.38
N PHE A 136 4.23 -0.03 3.61
CA PHE A 136 3.90 1.29 4.14
C PHE A 136 2.53 1.34 4.81
N SER A 137 1.52 0.64 4.28
CA SER A 137 0.21 0.58 4.94
C SER A 137 0.31 -0.07 6.32
N ILE A 138 1.12 -1.12 6.48
CA ILE A 138 1.37 -1.78 7.77
C ILE A 138 2.07 -0.82 8.73
N PHE A 139 3.15 -0.17 8.30
CA PHE A 139 3.86 0.81 9.12
C PHE A 139 2.97 1.98 9.54
N SER A 140 2.14 2.47 8.62
CA SER A 140 1.20 3.54 8.95
C SER A 140 0.16 3.12 9.97
N ILE A 141 -0.33 1.87 9.96
CA ILE A 141 -1.27 1.38 10.99
C ILE A 141 -0.59 1.38 12.35
N VAL A 142 0.64 0.87 12.44
CA VAL A 142 1.41 0.85 13.70
C VAL A 142 1.67 2.27 14.20
N ALA A 143 2.13 3.17 13.33
CA ALA A 143 2.39 4.56 13.68
C ALA A 143 1.11 5.32 14.08
N ASN A 144 0.00 5.12 13.37
CA ASN A 144 -1.28 5.72 13.73
C ASN A 144 -1.79 5.21 15.08
N THR A 145 -1.63 3.91 15.37
CA THR A 145 -1.98 3.34 16.68
C THR A 145 -1.19 4.02 17.80
N LEU A 146 0.11 4.23 17.58
CA LEU A 146 0.97 4.94 18.54
C LEU A 146 0.54 6.40 18.72
N ILE A 147 0.21 7.13 17.64
CA ILE A 147 -0.27 8.50 17.72
C ILE A 147 -1.60 8.57 18.50
N VAL A 148 -2.57 7.72 18.16
CA VAL A 148 -3.85 7.67 18.85
C VAL A 148 -3.66 7.38 20.34
N TYR A 149 -2.78 6.43 20.67
CA TYR A 149 -2.43 6.13 22.05
C TYR A 149 -1.84 7.35 22.79
N LEU A 150 -0.89 8.05 22.19
CA LEU A 150 -0.29 9.25 22.77
C LEU A 150 -1.32 10.37 22.96
N VAL A 151 -2.19 10.59 21.96
CA VAL A 151 -3.25 11.60 22.02
C VAL A 151 -4.26 11.26 23.13
N THR A 152 -4.68 10.00 23.27
CA THR A 152 -5.57 9.59 24.37
C THR A 152 -4.91 9.71 25.74
N MET A 153 -3.60 9.46 25.86
CA MET A 153 -2.89 9.68 27.13
C MET A 153 -2.83 11.16 27.52
N ILE A 154 -2.66 12.07 26.55
CA ILE A 154 -2.64 13.52 26.77
C ILE A 154 -4.07 14.02 27.07
N TYR A 155 -5.07 13.51 26.36
CA TYR A 155 -6.47 13.91 26.46
C TYR A 155 -7.32 12.74 26.99
N GLN A 156 -7.33 12.58 28.31
CA GLN A 156 -8.00 11.47 29.04
C GLN A 156 -9.52 11.34 28.82
N GLN A 157 -10.15 12.30 28.14
CA GLN A 157 -11.58 12.30 27.82
C GLN A 157 -11.91 11.53 26.52
N LEU A 158 -10.91 11.16 25.73
CA LEU A 158 -11.13 10.50 24.44
C LEU A 158 -11.20 8.98 24.56
N ASP A 159 -12.25 8.39 24.01
CA ASP A 159 -12.31 6.95 23.82
C ASP A 159 -11.30 6.50 22.75
N PHE A 160 -10.31 5.72 23.20
CA PHE A 160 -9.26 5.13 22.38
C PHE A 160 -9.83 4.29 21.24
N LEU A 161 -10.87 3.49 21.51
CA LEU A 161 -11.42 2.56 20.51
C LEU A 161 -12.02 3.34 19.33
N THR A 162 -12.80 4.37 19.65
CA THR A 162 -13.41 5.24 18.65
C THR A 162 -12.34 5.99 17.84
N ALA A 163 -11.33 6.56 18.49
CA ALA A 163 -10.23 7.26 17.80
C ALA A 163 -9.42 6.32 16.88
N PHE A 164 -9.16 5.09 17.34
CA PHE A 164 -8.46 4.06 16.57
C PHE A 164 -9.24 3.66 15.31
N MET A 165 -10.55 3.46 15.45
CA MET A 165 -11.41 3.06 14.33
C MET A 165 -11.55 4.17 13.29
N ILE A 166 -11.66 5.42 13.73
CA ILE A 166 -11.69 6.62 12.87
C ILE A 166 -10.36 6.74 12.09
N SER A 167 -9.23 6.64 12.79
CA SER A 167 -7.89 6.70 12.18
C SER A 167 -7.69 5.60 11.14
N THR A 168 -8.00 4.36 11.51
CA THR A 168 -7.83 3.18 10.66
C THR A 168 -8.72 3.26 9.41
N THR A 169 -9.97 3.72 9.57
CA THR A 169 -10.89 3.91 8.45
C THR A 169 -10.38 4.94 7.46
N SER A 170 -9.96 6.11 7.95
CA SER A 170 -9.39 7.18 7.12
C SER A 170 -8.20 6.68 6.31
N LEU A 171 -7.27 5.99 6.97
CA LEU A 171 -6.08 5.43 6.35
C LEU A 171 -6.44 4.45 5.22
N PHE A 172 -7.32 3.50 5.48
CA PHE A 172 -7.69 2.48 4.50
C PHE A 172 -8.47 3.06 3.32
N VAL A 173 -9.40 3.98 3.57
CA VAL A 173 -10.13 4.69 2.49
C VAL A 173 -9.15 5.42 1.59
N PHE A 174 -8.21 6.18 2.18
CA PHE A 174 -7.20 6.90 1.42
C PHE A 174 -6.26 5.96 0.67
N SER A 175 -5.78 4.89 1.31
CA SER A 175 -4.87 3.91 0.70
C SER A 175 -5.51 3.21 -0.51
N VAL A 176 -6.80 2.83 -0.40
CA VAL A 176 -7.58 2.26 -1.51
C VAL A 176 -7.75 3.27 -2.63
N MET A 177 -8.13 4.51 -2.31
CA MET A 177 -8.31 5.58 -3.28
C MET A 177 -7.01 5.85 -4.05
N PHE A 178 -5.88 5.90 -3.34
CA PHE A 178 -4.55 6.09 -3.90
C PHE A 178 -4.15 4.94 -4.84
N LEU A 179 -4.29 3.70 -4.38
CA LEU A 179 -3.96 2.51 -5.16
C LEU A 179 -4.86 2.39 -6.41
N TYR A 180 -6.15 2.65 -6.27
CA TYR A 180 -7.10 2.65 -7.39
C TYR A 180 -6.76 3.72 -8.43
N GLY A 181 -6.40 4.92 -7.96
CA GLY A 181 -5.91 6.01 -8.80
C GLY A 181 -4.72 5.61 -9.65
N MET A 182 -3.74 4.93 -9.04
CA MET A 182 -2.55 4.44 -9.74
C MET A 182 -2.84 3.36 -10.79
N ILE A 183 -3.85 2.51 -10.56
CA ILE A 183 -4.22 1.46 -11.52
C ILE A 183 -4.98 2.03 -12.71
N LYS A 184 -5.90 2.99 -12.48
CA LYS A 184 -6.86 3.41 -13.50
C LYS A 184 -6.39 4.61 -14.33
N ILE A 185 -5.54 5.48 -13.77
CA ILE A 185 -5.17 6.73 -14.42
C ILE A 185 -3.65 6.82 -14.53
N ASN A 186 -3.16 6.67 -15.77
CA ASN A 186 -1.74 6.61 -16.08
C ASN A 186 -1.05 7.99 -16.14
N LYS A 187 -1.69 9.05 -15.60
CA LYS A 187 -1.18 10.43 -15.67
C LYS A 187 -0.42 10.79 -14.38
N PRO A 188 0.74 11.46 -14.47
CA PRO A 188 1.52 11.87 -13.29
C PRO A 188 0.76 12.85 -12.38
N PHE A 189 -0.17 13.61 -12.96
CA PHE A 189 -1.01 14.58 -12.25
C PHE A 189 -2.03 13.95 -11.31
N THR A 190 -2.47 12.71 -11.57
CA THR A 190 -3.49 12.04 -10.77
C THR A 190 -3.07 11.89 -9.31
N LYS A 191 -1.77 11.68 -9.07
CA LYS A 191 -1.24 11.50 -7.72
C LYS A 191 -1.42 12.77 -6.87
N HIS A 192 -1.02 13.91 -7.43
CA HIS A 192 -1.18 15.22 -6.81
C HIS A 192 -2.66 15.58 -6.65
N PHE A 193 -3.50 15.22 -7.63
CA PHE A 193 -4.93 15.45 -7.57
C PHE A 193 -5.63 14.62 -6.49
N LEU A 194 -5.22 13.37 -6.25
CA LEU A 194 -5.81 12.54 -5.19
C LEU A 194 -5.41 13.03 -3.80
N VAL A 195 -4.15 13.44 -3.64
CA VAL A 195 -3.65 14.08 -2.41
C VAL A 195 -4.35 15.41 -2.16
N GLY A 196 -4.36 16.29 -3.16
CA GLY A 196 -5.01 17.59 -3.09
C GLY A 196 -6.51 17.44 -2.87
N GLY A 197 -7.16 16.52 -3.58
CA GLY A 197 -8.58 16.22 -3.43
C GLY A 197 -8.94 15.76 -2.01
N TRP A 198 -8.13 14.87 -1.41
CA TRP A 198 -8.37 14.44 -0.04
C TRP A 198 -8.27 15.62 0.95
N LEU A 199 -7.22 16.43 0.86
CA LEU A 199 -7.05 17.60 1.73
C LEU A 199 -8.13 18.66 1.48
N SER A 200 -8.44 18.96 0.23
CA SER A 200 -9.45 19.94 -0.15
C SER A 200 -10.85 19.53 0.30
N VAL A 201 -11.22 18.25 0.16
CA VAL A 201 -12.53 17.76 0.62
C VAL A 201 -12.63 17.88 2.14
N ASN A 202 -11.61 17.45 2.88
CA ASN A 202 -11.62 17.55 4.35
C ASN A 202 -11.61 19.01 4.83
N LEU A 203 -10.85 19.90 4.17
CA LEU A 203 -10.84 21.33 4.47
C LEU A 203 -12.19 21.99 4.13
N LEU A 204 -12.80 21.65 3.00
CA LEU A 204 -14.13 22.15 2.63
C LEU A 204 -15.19 21.72 3.65
N LEU A 205 -15.19 20.45 4.08
CA LEU A 205 -16.13 19.97 5.09
C LEU A 205 -15.93 20.70 6.43
N MET A 206 -14.68 20.98 6.79
CA MET A 206 -14.35 21.73 8.01
C MET A 206 -14.84 23.20 7.96
N VAL A 207 -14.75 23.86 6.79
CA VAL A 207 -15.17 25.26 6.61
C VAL A 207 -16.69 25.38 6.48
N PHE A 208 -17.35 24.44 5.79
CA PHE A 208 -18.79 24.52 5.56
C PHE A 208 -19.63 24.13 6.78
N SER A 209 -19.24 23.10 7.54
CA SER A 209 -20.06 22.63 8.68
C SER A 209 -19.26 21.78 9.67
N ARG A 210 -18.42 22.44 10.49
CA ARG A 210 -17.63 21.78 11.53
C ARG A 210 -18.46 20.96 12.51
N GLU A 211 -19.66 21.44 12.86
CA GLU A 211 -20.57 20.71 13.75
C GLU A 211 -21.15 19.46 13.09
N PHE A 212 -21.60 19.56 11.83
CA PHE A 212 -22.11 18.41 11.09
C PHE A 212 -21.03 17.33 10.93
N TYR A 213 -19.79 17.73 10.65
CA TYR A 213 -18.68 16.80 10.51
C TYR A 213 -18.35 16.08 11.83
N ASN A 214 -18.30 16.82 12.94
CA ASN A 214 -18.09 16.25 14.27
C ASN A 214 -19.24 15.31 14.68
N VAL A 215 -20.49 15.70 14.43
CA VAL A 215 -21.69 14.89 14.70
C VAL A 215 -21.67 13.61 13.85
N LEU A 216 -21.27 13.70 12.59
CA LEU A 216 -21.17 12.54 11.71
C LEU A 216 -20.08 11.57 12.19
N LEU A 217 -18.92 12.05 12.61
CA LEU A 217 -17.83 11.21 13.12
C LEU A 217 -18.13 10.58 14.50
N ILE A 218 -18.80 11.30 15.40
CA ILE A 218 -19.09 10.81 16.75
C ILE A 218 -20.30 9.85 16.76
N ASN A 219 -21.33 10.10 15.94
CA ASN A 219 -22.54 9.28 15.97
C ASN A 219 -22.48 8.01 15.13
N ILE A 220 -21.40 7.80 14.36
CA ILE A 220 -21.25 6.56 13.60
C ILE A 220 -20.89 5.42 14.56
N PRO A 221 -21.69 4.34 14.61
CA PRO A 221 -21.37 3.18 15.43
C PRO A 221 -20.07 2.52 14.99
N VAL A 222 -19.30 2.00 15.96
CA VAL A 222 -18.03 1.29 15.75
C VAL A 222 -18.14 0.16 14.69
N TYR A 223 -19.28 -0.54 14.63
CA TYR A 223 -19.52 -1.61 13.66
C TYR A 223 -19.53 -1.13 12.20
N VAL A 224 -19.95 0.12 11.94
CA VAL A 224 -19.94 0.70 10.59
C VAL A 224 -18.51 0.96 10.14
N TYR A 225 -17.67 1.51 11.03
CA TYR A 225 -16.24 1.65 10.77
C TYR A 225 -15.58 0.30 10.46
N LEU A 226 -15.93 -0.75 11.22
CA LEU A 226 -15.43 -2.10 10.98
C LEU A 226 -15.83 -2.61 9.59
N ALA A 227 -17.09 -2.44 9.19
CA ALA A 227 -17.56 -2.83 7.87
C ALA A 227 -16.82 -2.10 6.73
N ILE A 228 -16.57 -0.79 6.89
CA ILE A 228 -15.79 0.00 5.93
C ILE A 228 -14.35 -0.49 5.85
N ILE A 229 -13.70 -0.73 6.99
CA ILE A 229 -12.32 -1.25 7.03
C ILE A 229 -12.22 -2.59 6.31
N VAL A 230 -13.12 -3.54 6.59
CA VAL A 230 -13.12 -4.86 5.92
C VAL A 230 -13.34 -4.70 4.40
N GLY A 231 -14.28 -3.83 4.00
CA GLY A 231 -14.53 -3.52 2.59
C GLY A 231 -13.29 -2.93 1.90
N CYS A 232 -12.62 -1.97 2.55
CA CYS A 232 -11.40 -1.36 2.05
C CYS A 232 -10.25 -2.36 1.96
N ILE A 233 -10.04 -3.22 2.96
CA ILE A 233 -9.02 -4.29 2.92
C ILE A 233 -9.28 -5.22 1.75
N TYR A 234 -10.53 -5.65 1.54
CA TYR A 234 -10.89 -6.52 0.42
C TYR A 234 -10.58 -5.86 -0.93
N ILE A 235 -10.99 -4.60 -1.12
CA ILE A 235 -10.73 -3.83 -2.35
C ILE A 235 -9.21 -3.61 -2.53
N TYR A 236 -8.49 -3.30 -1.46
CA TYR A 236 -7.05 -3.11 -1.47
C TYR A 236 -6.33 -4.36 -1.95
N ILE A 237 -6.62 -5.53 -1.35
CA ILE A 237 -6.03 -6.81 -1.76
C ILE A 237 -6.40 -7.16 -3.20
N LYS A 238 -7.65 -6.91 -3.62
CA LYS A 238 -8.09 -7.15 -5.00
C LYS A 238 -7.33 -6.28 -6.01
N ASN A 239 -7.17 -5.00 -5.72
CA ASN A 239 -6.43 -4.06 -6.55
C ASN A 239 -4.94 -4.38 -6.59
N LEU A 240 -4.37 -4.75 -5.45
CA LEU A 240 -2.98 -5.18 -5.32
C LEU A 240 -2.72 -6.45 -6.14
N LYS A 241 -3.62 -7.44 -6.04
CA LYS A 241 -3.60 -8.67 -6.85
C LYS A 241 -3.67 -8.34 -8.34
N LYS A 242 -4.57 -7.44 -8.76
CA LYS A 242 -4.69 -7.00 -10.16
C LYS A 242 -3.40 -6.35 -10.66
N LEU A 243 -2.77 -5.50 -9.86
CA LEU A 243 -1.53 -4.80 -10.22
C LEU A 243 -0.36 -5.78 -10.39
N ILE A 244 -0.24 -6.77 -9.51
CA ILE A 244 0.82 -7.79 -9.57
C ILE A 244 0.61 -8.79 -10.72
N LEU A 245 -0.62 -9.27 -10.94
CA LEU A 245 -0.92 -10.33 -11.92
C LEU A 245 -1.17 -9.82 -13.35
N SER A 246 -1.86 -8.69 -13.54
CA SER A 246 -2.25 -8.25 -14.90
C SER A 246 -1.07 -7.88 -15.79
N ARG A 247 0.07 -7.51 -15.21
CA ARG A 247 1.27 -7.10 -15.96
C ARG A 247 2.39 -8.14 -16.02
N ASN A 248 2.24 -9.29 -15.35
CA ASN A 248 3.07 -10.48 -15.61
C ASN A 248 2.81 -11.05 -17.02
N LEU A 249 1.64 -10.77 -17.60
CA LEU A 249 1.30 -11.16 -18.98
C LEU A 249 1.91 -10.22 -20.04
N GLY A 250 2.47 -9.08 -19.64
CA GLY A 250 3.11 -8.12 -20.55
C GLY A 250 4.52 -8.50 -21.03
N GLY A 251 5.00 -9.70 -20.65
CA GLY A 251 6.26 -10.28 -21.12
C GLY A 251 6.09 -11.27 -22.26
N VAL A 252 4.97 -11.22 -22.98
CA VAL A 252 4.75 -11.98 -24.22
C VAL A 252 4.43 -10.98 -25.32
N ILE A 253 5.47 -10.40 -25.93
CA ILE A 253 5.75 -10.47 -27.37
C ILE A 253 7.27 -10.38 -27.54
#